data_AF-A0A0P1IIG7-F1
#
_entry.id   AF-A0A0P1IIG7-F1
#
_cell.length_a   1.000
_cell.length_b   1.000
_cell.length_c   1.000
_cell.angle_alpha   90.00
_cell.angle_beta   90.00
_cell.angle_gamma   90.00
#
_symmetry.space_group_name_H-M   'P 1'
#
loop_
_entity.id
_entity.type
_entity.pdbx_description
1 polymer ?
#
loop_
_entity_poly.entity_id
_entity_poly.type
_entity_poly.pdbx_seq_one_letter_code
_entity_poly.pdbx_strand_id
1 'polypeptide(L)'
;MAGRLTGVSRDPDVDGLAAILIDYTETLEKSERVFSGDLSLKDAAARLRISVGSIRRLRDGGYLKQIKARNPDTQHYRCYITEESIQAFAEVYVTLGQMAEKIELAAIHLARALDRREIETIPCDAGFVRAYPKKTRNLVRDLAMVETGQPTPVGSSTS
;
A
#
# COMPACT_ATOMS: atom_id res chain seq x y z
N MET A 1 4.12 3.55 30.47
CA MET A 1 4.01 4.98 30.82
C MET A 1 3.71 5.76 29.53
N ALA A 2 2.69 6.61 29.60
CA ALA A 2 2.17 7.62 28.66
C ALA A 2 2.56 7.53 27.15
N GLY A 3 1.63 7.01 26.34
CA GLY A 3 1.60 7.25 24.90
C GLY A 3 1.12 8.66 24.60
N ARG A 4 2.06 9.58 24.42
CA ARG A 4 1.79 10.98 24.08
C ARG A 4 1.98 11.13 22.56
N LEU A 5 0.91 11.47 21.84
CA LEU A 5 0.97 11.80 20.41
C LEU A 5 1.71 13.14 20.27
N THR A 6 2.84 13.16 19.56
CA THR A 6 3.71 14.34 19.42
C THR A 6 3.41 15.17 18.17
N GLY A 7 2.76 14.59 17.17
CA GLY A 7 2.43 15.20 15.88
C GLY A 7 1.00 15.67 15.73
N VAL A 8 0.31 16.04 16.81
CA VAL A 8 -1.03 16.66 16.72
C VAL A 8 -0.89 18.17 16.87
N SER A 9 -1.14 18.89 15.79
CA SER A 9 -1.27 20.35 15.79
C SER A 9 -2.70 20.75 15.48
N ARG A 10 -3.05 22.01 15.75
CA ARG A 10 -4.38 22.55 15.48
C ARG A 10 -4.26 23.60 14.38
N ASP A 11 -5.08 23.46 13.34
CA ASP A 11 -5.29 24.51 12.36
C ASP A 11 -6.05 25.67 13.03
N PRO A 12 -5.47 26.88 13.13
CA PRO A 12 -6.13 28.02 13.77
C PRO A 12 -7.29 28.58 12.95
N ASP A 13 -7.40 28.25 11.66
CA ASP A 13 -8.37 28.86 10.75
C ASP A 13 -9.65 28.01 10.56
N VAL A 14 -9.72 26.84 11.22
CA VAL A 14 -10.84 25.89 11.12
C VAL A 14 -11.35 25.52 12.51
N ASP A 15 -12.66 25.50 12.69
CA ASP A 15 -13.30 25.09 13.94
C ASP A 15 -13.75 23.61 13.93
N GLY A 16 -13.75 23.00 15.12
CA GLY A 16 -14.25 21.64 15.33
C GLY A 16 -13.24 20.53 15.00
N LEU A 17 -13.72 19.30 14.82
CA LEU A 17 -12.87 18.12 14.60
C LEU A 17 -12.01 18.21 13.33
N ALA A 18 -12.40 19.06 12.37
CA ALA A 18 -11.62 19.33 11.17
C ALA A 18 -10.33 20.13 11.43
N ALA A 19 -10.19 20.76 12.60
CA ALA A 19 -9.03 21.54 13.00
C ALA A 19 -7.84 20.69 13.44
N ILE A 20 -8.02 19.38 13.61
CA ILE A 20 -6.97 18.48 14.12
C ILE A 20 -6.07 18.09 12.96
N LEU A 21 -4.89 18.70 12.90
CA LEU A 21 -3.82 18.35 11.98
C LEU A 21 -3.00 17.23 12.62
N ILE A 22 -3.06 16.04 12.01
CA ILE A 22 -2.26 14.90 12.43
C ILE A 22 -1.09 14.80 11.46
N ASP A 23 0.13 14.81 12.00
CA ASP A 23 1.32 14.49 11.25
C ASP A 23 1.20 13.04 10.74
N TYR A 24 0.98 12.93 9.44
CA TYR A 24 0.73 11.66 8.77
C TYR A 24 1.97 10.75 8.82
N THR A 25 3.17 11.33 9.04
CA THR A 25 4.43 10.60 9.14
C THR A 25 4.55 9.84 10.46
N GLU A 26 4.10 10.41 11.59
CA GLU A 26 4.12 9.73 12.90
C GLU A 26 3.08 8.61 13.01
N THR A 27 1.98 8.68 12.26
CA THR A 27 0.94 7.62 12.30
C THR A 27 1.41 6.33 11.60
N LEU A 28 2.49 6.41 10.82
CA LEU A 28 3.11 5.31 10.06
C LEU A 28 4.26 4.61 10.79
N GLU A 29 4.67 5.06 11.98
CA GLU A 29 5.50 4.27 12.93
C GLU A 29 4.75 3.03 13.49
N LYS A 30 3.74 2.57 12.76
CA LYS A 30 2.88 1.44 13.06
C LYS A 30 3.62 0.18 12.69
N SER A 31 4.55 -0.22 13.56
CA SER A 31 5.14 -1.55 13.73
C SER A 31 5.28 -2.34 12.41
N GLU A 32 6.49 -2.51 11.89
CA GLU A 32 6.75 -3.55 10.89
C GLU A 32 6.27 -4.90 11.45
N ARG A 33 5.06 -5.31 11.05
CA ARG A 33 4.51 -6.60 11.43
C ARG A 33 5.20 -7.63 10.54
N VAL A 34 6.01 -8.47 11.16
CA VAL A 34 6.58 -9.64 10.48
C VAL A 34 5.43 -10.60 10.18
N PHE A 35 5.14 -10.77 8.89
CA PHE A 35 4.12 -11.69 8.39
C PHE A 35 4.80 -12.99 7.97
N SER A 36 4.48 -14.11 8.63
CA SER A 36 4.94 -15.44 8.23
C SER A 36 3.76 -16.37 7.96
N GLY A 37 3.86 -17.19 6.91
CA GLY A 37 2.85 -18.18 6.54
C GLY A 37 1.58 -17.59 5.93
N ASP A 38 0.55 -18.44 5.84
CA ASP A 38 -0.73 -18.07 5.25
C ASP A 38 -1.46 -17.01 6.08
N LEU A 39 -1.98 -16.00 5.40
CA LEU A 39 -2.45 -14.78 6.03
C LEU A 39 -3.97 -14.73 6.12
N SER A 40 -4.50 -14.20 7.22
CA SER A 40 -5.91 -13.84 7.25
C SER A 40 -6.19 -12.76 6.20
N LEU A 41 -7.46 -12.58 5.82
CA LEU A 41 -7.84 -11.49 4.89
C LEU A 41 -7.36 -10.11 5.38
N LYS A 42 -7.35 -9.87 6.69
CA LYS A 42 -6.90 -8.60 7.28
C LYS A 42 -5.39 -8.44 7.20
N ASP A 43 -4.65 -9.52 7.44
CA ASP A 43 -3.18 -9.49 7.39
C ASP A 43 -2.68 -9.42 5.95
N ALA A 44 -3.33 -10.11 5.02
CA ALA A 44 -3.06 -9.99 3.59
C ALA A 44 -3.33 -8.57 3.09
N ALA A 45 -4.44 -7.96 3.52
CA ALA A 45 -4.77 -6.57 3.23
C ALA A 45 -3.70 -5.59 3.76
N ALA A 46 -3.24 -5.81 4.99
CA ALA A 46 -2.17 -5.02 5.59
C ALA A 46 -0.84 -5.18 4.84
N ARG A 47 -0.43 -6.41 4.52
CA ARG A 47 0.80 -6.72 3.76
C ARG A 47 0.79 -6.11 2.36
N LEU A 48 -0.35 -6.11 1.68
CA LEU A 48 -0.51 -5.54 0.35
C LEU A 48 -0.93 -4.06 0.37
N ARG A 49 -1.06 -3.42 1.54
CA ARG A 49 -1.50 -2.03 1.71
C ARG A 49 -2.79 -1.69 0.93
N ILE A 50 -3.78 -2.59 1.00
CA ILE A 50 -5.09 -2.44 0.33
C ILE A 50 -6.24 -2.80 1.28
N SER A 51 -7.48 -2.61 0.83
CA SER A 51 -8.66 -2.99 1.62
C SER A 51 -8.91 -4.51 1.60
N VAL A 52 -9.62 -5.02 2.61
CA VAL A 52 -10.10 -6.42 2.62
C VAL A 52 -11.03 -6.71 1.43
N GLY A 53 -11.81 -5.72 0.99
CA GLY A 53 -12.63 -5.85 -0.22
C GLY A 53 -11.77 -6.08 -1.46
N SER A 54 -10.64 -5.39 -1.57
CA SER A 54 -9.67 -5.57 -2.66
C SER A 54 -9.02 -6.97 -2.63
N ILE A 55 -8.70 -7.50 -1.44
CA ILE A 55 -8.19 -8.88 -1.31
C ILE A 55 -9.21 -9.90 -1.80
N ARG A 56 -10.50 -9.75 -1.43
CA ARG A 56 -11.56 -10.65 -1.91
C ARG A 56 -11.68 -10.62 -3.43
N ARG A 57 -11.60 -9.43 -4.03
CA ARG A 57 -11.64 -9.26 -5.49
C ARG A 57 -10.43 -9.89 -6.17
N LEU A 58 -9.23 -9.67 -5.64
CA LEU A 58 -8.02 -10.35 -6.13
C LEU A 58 -8.15 -11.87 -6.09
N ARG A 59 -8.75 -12.41 -5.01
CA ARG A 59 -9.07 -13.84 -4.92
C ARG A 59 -10.08 -14.25 -5.99
N ASP A 60 -11.19 -13.52 -6.12
CA ASP A 60 -12.28 -13.86 -7.04
C ASP A 60 -11.83 -13.78 -8.50
N GLY A 61 -10.91 -12.85 -8.81
CA GLY A 61 -10.23 -12.76 -10.10
C GLY A 61 -9.05 -13.73 -10.29
N GLY A 62 -8.82 -14.66 -9.36
CA GLY A 62 -7.79 -15.70 -9.49
C GLY A 62 -6.34 -15.27 -9.22
N TYR A 63 -6.11 -14.01 -8.82
CA TYR A 63 -4.78 -13.49 -8.49
C TYR A 63 -4.27 -13.97 -7.13
N LEU A 64 -5.17 -14.28 -6.20
CA LEU A 64 -4.85 -14.81 -4.87
C LEU A 64 -5.57 -16.14 -4.64
N LYS A 65 -4.91 -17.08 -3.95
CA LYS A 65 -5.49 -18.36 -3.58
C LYS A 65 -5.90 -18.34 -2.12
N GLN A 66 -7.05 -18.96 -1.85
CA GLN A 66 -7.58 -19.08 -0.50
C GLN A 66 -7.64 -20.55 -0.07
N ILE A 67 -7.25 -20.81 1.17
CA ILE A 67 -7.42 -22.10 1.83
C ILE A 67 -8.28 -21.95 3.08
N LYS A 68 -8.91 -23.05 3.49
CA LYS A 68 -9.60 -23.15 4.77
C LYS A 68 -8.74 -23.98 5.71
N ALA A 69 -8.24 -23.35 6.76
CA ALA A 69 -7.36 -23.99 7.73
C ALA A 69 -7.92 -23.82 9.15
N ARG A 70 -7.56 -24.74 10.04
CA ARG A 70 -7.91 -24.65 11.45
C ARG A 70 -6.98 -23.63 12.11
N ASN A 71 -7.55 -22.63 12.78
CA ASN A 71 -6.76 -21.70 13.56
C ASN A 71 -6.12 -22.47 14.74
N PRO A 72 -4.79 -22.42 14.93
CA PRO A 72 -4.11 -23.20 15.96
C PRO A 72 -4.52 -22.79 17.38
N ASP A 73 -4.80 -21.50 17.59
CA ASP A 73 -5.11 -20.96 18.92
C ASP A 73 -6.56 -21.23 19.36
N THR A 74 -7.50 -21.11 18.43
CA THR A 74 -8.95 -21.16 18.71
C THR A 74 -9.61 -22.43 18.19
N GLN A 75 -8.88 -23.27 17.47
CA GLN A 75 -9.37 -24.49 16.85
C GLN A 75 -10.55 -24.33 15.88
N HIS A 76 -10.98 -23.10 15.58
CA HIS A 76 -12.03 -22.81 14.60
C HIS A 76 -11.46 -22.75 13.19
N TYR A 77 -12.23 -23.23 12.22
CA TYR A 77 -11.86 -23.06 10.81
C TYR A 77 -11.97 -21.60 10.39
N ARG A 78 -10.89 -21.08 9.81
CA ARG A 78 -10.84 -19.76 9.19
C ARG A 78 -10.30 -19.87 7.78
N CYS A 79 -10.59 -18.86 6.97
CA CYS A 79 -10.07 -18.80 5.62
C CYS A 79 -8.83 -17.91 5.59
N TYR A 80 -7.78 -18.40 4.92
CA TYR A 80 -6.49 -17.76 4.79
C TYR A 80 -6.14 -17.59 3.33
N ILE A 81 -5.44 -16.51 2.98
CA ILE A 81 -4.82 -16.31 1.68
C ILE A 81 -3.44 -16.95 1.74
N THR A 82 -3.10 -17.78 0.74
CA THR A 82 -1.84 -18.51 0.78
C THR A 82 -0.66 -17.57 0.60
N GLU A 83 0.40 -17.79 1.36
CA GLU A 83 1.63 -17.01 1.22
C GLU A 83 2.20 -17.10 -0.20
N GLU A 84 2.21 -18.31 -0.77
CA GLU A 84 2.65 -18.56 -2.15
C GLU A 84 1.93 -17.66 -3.16
N SER A 85 0.60 -17.52 -3.05
CA SER A 85 -0.16 -16.68 -3.98
C SER A 85 0.11 -15.18 -3.79
N ILE A 86 0.40 -14.75 -2.56
CA ILE A 86 0.80 -13.37 -2.28
C ILE A 86 2.19 -13.09 -2.86
N GLN A 87 3.12 -14.05 -2.77
CA GLN A 87 4.46 -13.93 -3.35
C GLN A 87 4.38 -13.88 -4.87
N ALA A 88 3.66 -14.81 -5.51
CA ALA A 88 3.44 -14.82 -6.95
C ALA A 88 2.79 -13.51 -7.44
N PHE A 89 1.82 -12.97 -6.68
CA PHE A 89 1.25 -11.66 -6.97
C PHE A 89 2.30 -10.55 -6.90
N ALA A 90 3.12 -10.51 -5.84
CA ALA A 90 4.15 -9.48 -5.63
C ALA A 90 5.36 -9.58 -6.58
N GLU A 91 5.55 -10.72 -7.23
CA GLU A 91 6.53 -10.87 -8.31
C GLU A 91 6.14 -10.07 -9.55
N VAL A 92 4.85 -10.03 -9.87
CA VAL A 92 4.34 -9.46 -11.12
C VAL A 92 3.70 -8.08 -10.91
N TYR A 93 3.11 -7.84 -9.75
CA TYR A 93 2.30 -6.66 -9.47
C TYR A 93 2.76 -5.91 -8.22
N VAL A 94 2.37 -4.63 -8.15
CA VAL A 94 2.54 -3.76 -7.00
C VAL A 94 1.26 -2.95 -6.79
N THR A 95 0.84 -2.81 -5.54
CA THR A 95 -0.37 -2.04 -5.22
C THR A 95 -0.07 -0.55 -5.12
N LEU A 96 -1.08 0.28 -5.34
CA LEU A 96 -0.99 1.72 -5.13
C LEU A 96 -0.50 2.06 -3.72
N GLY A 97 -1.03 1.38 -2.69
CA GLY A 97 -0.67 1.63 -1.30
C GLY A 97 0.80 1.30 -1.02
N GLN A 98 1.33 0.21 -1.59
CA GLN A 98 2.74 -0.14 -1.46
C GLN A 98 3.65 0.86 -2.19
N MET A 99 3.23 1.37 -3.35
CA MET A 99 4.00 2.41 -4.05
C MET A 99 3.99 3.72 -3.27
N ALA A 100 2.81 4.17 -2.83
CA ALA A 100 2.60 5.38 -2.05
C ALA A 100 3.44 5.39 -0.77
N GLU A 101 3.42 4.28 -0.02
CA GLU A 101 4.25 4.10 1.17
C GLU A 101 5.74 4.24 0.86
N LYS A 102 6.21 3.61 -0.23
CA LYS A 102 7.63 3.64 -0.57
C LYS A 102 8.14 5.05 -0.94
N ILE A 103 7.31 5.86 -1.59
CA ILE A 103 7.69 7.21 -2.01
C ILE A 103 7.17 8.30 -1.06
N GLU A 104 6.64 7.90 0.10
CA GLU A 104 6.12 8.80 1.12
C GLU A 104 5.10 9.83 0.58
N LEU A 105 4.32 9.42 -0.42
CA LEU A 105 3.31 10.27 -1.06
C LEU A 105 1.91 9.76 -0.72
N ALA A 106 0.97 10.69 -0.52
CA ALA A 106 -0.44 10.32 -0.36
C ALA A 106 -0.92 9.51 -1.58
N ALA A 107 -1.53 8.34 -1.34
CA ALA A 107 -1.99 7.44 -2.39
C ALA A 107 -2.94 8.12 -3.41
N ILE A 108 -3.71 9.12 -2.99
CA ILE A 108 -4.59 9.91 -3.87
C ILE A 108 -3.82 10.75 -4.90
N HIS A 109 -2.67 11.32 -4.53
CA HIS A 109 -1.84 12.10 -5.45
C HIS A 109 -1.18 11.16 -6.46
N LEU A 110 -0.62 10.04 -5.97
CA LEU A 110 -0.04 9.03 -6.84
C LEU A 110 -1.07 8.44 -7.81
N ALA A 111 -2.28 8.13 -7.33
CA ALA A 111 -3.40 7.71 -8.15
C ALA A 111 -3.66 8.67 -9.31
N ARG A 112 -3.80 9.98 -9.01
CA ARG A 112 -4.04 11.01 -10.04
C ARG A 112 -2.90 11.14 -11.03
N ALA A 113 -1.65 10.96 -10.60
CA ALA A 113 -0.49 11.00 -11.48
C ALA A 113 -0.45 9.80 -12.44
N LEU A 114 -0.80 8.61 -11.95
CA LEU A 114 -0.90 7.39 -12.76
C LEU A 114 -2.10 7.44 -13.72
N ASP A 115 -3.24 7.95 -13.25
CA ASP A 115 -4.45 8.12 -14.07
C ASP A 115 -4.20 9.09 -15.23
N ARG A 116 -3.48 10.21 -15.00
CA ARG A 116 -3.05 11.16 -16.05
C ARG A 116 -2.11 10.57 -17.10
N ARG A 117 -1.42 9.49 -16.77
CA ARG A 117 -0.52 8.75 -17.67
C ARG A 117 -1.19 7.52 -18.28
N GLU A 118 -2.48 7.33 -18.04
CA GLU A 118 -3.29 6.22 -18.56
C GLU A 118 -2.66 4.85 -18.25
N ILE A 119 -2.02 4.72 -17.08
CA ILE A 119 -1.37 3.47 -16.70
C ILE A 119 -2.43 2.48 -16.24
N GLU A 120 -2.58 1.39 -16.99
CA GLU A 120 -3.57 0.36 -16.71
C GLU A 120 -3.31 -0.38 -15.40
N THR A 121 -4.40 -0.64 -14.68
CA THR A 121 -4.44 -1.54 -13.53
C THR A 121 -4.76 -2.95 -13.96
N ILE A 122 -4.54 -3.92 -13.08
CA ILE A 122 -5.00 -5.30 -13.32
C ILE A 122 -6.50 -5.33 -13.66
N PRO A 123 -6.90 -6.12 -14.68
CA PRO A 123 -8.31 -6.37 -14.94
C PRO A 123 -8.83 -7.27 -13.81
N CYS A 124 -9.76 -6.75 -13.02
CA CYS A 124 -10.44 -7.53 -11.99
C CYS A 124 -11.93 -7.27 -12.16
N ASP A 125 -12.70 -8.33 -12.37
CA ASP A 125 -14.12 -8.31 -12.77
C ASP A 125 -15.04 -7.51 -11.83
N ALA A 126 -14.53 -7.06 -10.69
CA ALA A 126 -15.25 -6.29 -9.70
C ALA A 126 -14.49 -5.01 -9.29
N GLY A 127 -14.26 -4.07 -10.20
CA GLY A 127 -14.03 -2.65 -9.89
C GLY A 127 -12.77 -2.30 -9.08
N PHE A 128 -11.80 -1.68 -9.74
CA PHE A 128 -10.74 -0.81 -9.21
C PHE A 128 -9.85 -1.39 -8.10
N VAL A 129 -9.37 -2.62 -8.23
CA VAL A 129 -8.13 -2.96 -7.53
C VAL A 129 -6.99 -2.20 -8.22
N ARG A 130 -6.52 -1.11 -7.59
CA ARG A 130 -5.38 -0.33 -8.07
C ARG A 130 -4.07 -1.06 -7.79
N ALA A 131 -3.85 -2.14 -8.51
CA ALA A 131 -2.58 -2.84 -8.62
C ALA A 131 -2.09 -2.74 -10.05
N TYR A 132 -0.79 -2.54 -10.19
CA TYR A 132 -0.13 -2.23 -11.44
C TYR A 132 0.98 -3.24 -11.70
N PRO A 133 1.36 -3.48 -12.96
CA PRO A 133 2.56 -4.24 -13.27
C PRO A 133 3.77 -3.69 -12.51
N LYS A 134 4.64 -4.55 -12.01
CA LYS A 134 5.78 -4.16 -11.16
C LYS A 134 6.73 -3.16 -11.83
N LYS A 135 6.81 -3.17 -13.17
CA LYS A 135 7.54 -2.17 -13.97
C LYS A 135 7.07 -0.73 -13.73
N THR A 136 5.80 -0.53 -13.38
CA THR A 136 5.23 0.78 -13.06
C THR A 136 5.91 1.43 -11.86
N ARG A 137 6.46 0.64 -10.93
CA ARG A 137 7.24 1.14 -9.80
C ARG A 137 8.42 2.01 -10.23
N ASN A 138 9.06 1.69 -11.36
CA ASN A 138 10.20 2.46 -11.86
C ASN A 138 9.75 3.83 -12.38
N LEU A 139 8.61 3.89 -13.08
CA LEU A 139 8.02 5.15 -13.57
C LEU A 139 7.64 6.10 -12.43
N VAL A 140 7.24 5.54 -11.28
CA VAL A 140 6.89 6.32 -10.08
C VAL A 140 8.12 6.95 -9.42
N ARG A 141 9.29 6.31 -9.52
CA ARG A 141 10.55 6.88 -9.01
C ARG A 141 10.93 8.15 -9.77
N ASP A 142 10.73 8.14 -11.08
CA ASP A 142 11.01 9.30 -11.95
C ASP A 142 9.99 10.43 -11.71
N LEU A 143 8.73 10.09 -11.40
CA LEU A 143 7.70 11.06 -11.02
C LEU A 143 7.99 11.77 -9.70
N ALA A 144 8.43 11.03 -8.68
CA ALA A 144 8.76 11.59 -7.38
C ALA A 144 9.92 12.59 -7.45
N MET A 145 10.88 12.39 -8.37
CA MET A 145 12.00 13.33 -8.60
C MET A 145 11.57 14.65 -9.26
N VAL A 146 10.49 14.62 -10.05
CA VAL A 146 9.98 15.84 -10.73
C VAL A 146 9.13 16.69 -9.78
N GLU A 147 8.40 16.09 -8.84
CA GLU A 147 7.54 16.82 -7.89
C GLU A 147 8.29 17.30 -6.61
N THR A 148 9.48 16.76 -6.29
CA THR A 148 10.27 17.16 -5.11
C THR A 148 11.32 18.25 -5.36
N GLY A 149 11.54 18.68 -6.61
CA GLY A 149 12.50 19.76 -6.91
C GLY A 149 13.96 19.44 -6.54
N GLN A 150 14.33 18.18 -6.34
CA GLN A 150 15.72 17.81 -6.11
C GLN A 150 16.45 17.59 -7.45
N PRO A 151 17.64 18.20 -7.64
CA PRO A 151 18.39 18.04 -8.87
C PRO A 151 18.91 16.60 -9.00
N THR A 152 18.81 16.06 -10.22
CA THR A 152 19.48 14.83 -10.65
C THR A 152 20.96 14.86 -10.25
N PRO A 153 21.55 13.77 -9.70
CA PRO A 153 22.98 13.71 -9.55
C PRO A 153 23.59 13.74 -10.96
N VAL A 154 24.17 14.87 -11.30
CA VAL A 154 24.95 15.06 -12.51
C VAL A 154 26.05 14.01 -12.47
N GLY A 155 26.00 13.09 -13.43
CA GLY A 155 27.09 12.15 -13.65
C GLY A 155 28.37 12.95 -13.83
N SER A 156 29.30 12.78 -12.89
CA SER A 156 30.66 13.27 -13.02
C SER A 156 31.39 12.42 -14.06
N SER A 157 31.19 12.77 -15.32
CA SER A 157 32.18 12.55 -16.37
C SER A 157 33.28 13.59 -16.22
N THR A 158 34.46 13.15 -15.78
CA THR A 158 35.78 13.75 -16.03
C THR A 158 36.77 12.66 -15.64
N SER A 159 37.31 11.91 -16.60
CA SER A 159 38.51 12.19 -17.42
C SER A 159 39.66 11.35 -16.90
#